data_AF-A0A5M6CEB1-F1
#
_entry.id   AF-A0A5M6CEB1-F1
#
_cell.length_a   1.000
_cell.length_b   1.000
_cell.length_c   1.000
_cell.angle_alpha   90.00
_cell.angle_beta   90.00
_cell.angle_gamma   90.00
#
_symmetry.space_group_name_H-M   'P 1'
#
loop_
_entity.id
_entity.type
_entity.pdbx_description
1 polymer ?
#
loop_
_entity_poly.entity_id
_entity_poly.type
_entity_poly.pdbx_seq_one_letter_code
_entity_poly.pdbx_strand_id
1 'polypeptide(L)'
;MLVLKRIYLATAVRGELTLNGKHIAYTIELPWRENKKRISCIPEGTYILRKRYSEKFKWHFVLLDVPNRSGILIHPANDAQKELQGCIAPVTKITGEGKGILSRKALQVLTDALEPYRTSGQIKICITSNTSENGKQ
;
A
#
# COMPACT_ATOMS: atom_id res chain seq x y z
N MET A 1 2.49 3.52 -15.05
CA MET A 1 3.07 2.67 -13.99
C MET A 1 2.70 3.22 -12.62
N LEU A 2 2.10 2.38 -11.78
CA LEU A 2 1.85 2.68 -10.38
C LEU A 2 3.06 2.21 -9.55
N VAL A 3 3.61 3.09 -8.71
CA VAL A 3 4.81 2.83 -7.92
C VAL A 3 4.58 3.23 -6.48
N LEU A 4 4.87 2.32 -5.56
CA LEU A 4 4.96 2.57 -4.12
C LEU A 4 6.43 2.60 -3.71
N LYS A 5 6.92 3.79 -3.36
CA LYS A 5 8.26 3.96 -2.79
C LYS A 5 8.19 3.94 -1.27
N ARG A 6 8.85 2.99 -0.64
CA ARG A 6 8.84 2.76 0.81
C ARG A 6 10.01 3.44 1.52
N ILE A 7 9.74 3.84 2.75
CA ILE A 7 10.69 4.25 3.79
C ILE A 7 10.40 3.37 5.01
N TYR A 8 11.41 2.62 5.44
CA TYR A 8 11.33 1.74 6.60
C TYR A 8 11.64 2.54 7.87
N LEU A 9 10.73 2.50 8.84
CA LEU A 9 10.84 3.20 10.11
C LEU A 9 10.97 2.18 11.25
N ALA A 10 11.22 2.66 12.48
CA ALA A 10 11.40 1.79 13.63
C ALA A 10 10.17 0.91 13.91
N THR A 11 8.97 1.48 13.80
CA THR A 11 7.72 0.79 14.17
C THR A 11 6.72 0.59 13.02
N ALA A 12 7.04 1.04 11.81
CA ALA A 12 6.13 1.00 10.67
C ALA A 12 6.89 1.09 9.33
N VAL A 13 6.15 0.96 8.24
CA VAL A 13 6.60 1.41 6.92
C VAL A 13 5.70 2.54 6.45
N ARG A 14 6.32 3.59 5.92
CA ARG A 14 5.64 4.66 5.19
C ARG A 14 5.96 4.50 3.72
N GLY A 15 5.06 4.91 2.84
CA GLY A 15 5.43 5.06 1.44
C GLY A 15 4.72 6.20 0.72
N GLU A 16 5.25 6.53 -0.44
CA GLU A 16 4.63 7.43 -1.41
C GLU A 16 4.14 6.62 -2.61
N LEU A 17 2.85 6.75 -2.90
CA LEU A 17 2.20 6.11 -4.03
C LEU A 17 2.09 7.12 -5.18
N THR A 18 2.69 6.79 -6.32
CA THR A 18 2.69 7.63 -7.53
C THR A 18 2.17 6.85 -8.72
N LEU A 19 1.47 7.54 -9.62
CA LEU A 19 1.02 7.01 -10.91
C LEU A 19 1.65 7.85 -12.02
N ASN A 20 2.49 7.23 -12.85
CA ASN A 20 3.26 7.91 -13.89
C ASN A 20 4.06 9.11 -13.35
N GLY A 21 4.66 8.94 -12.16
CA GLY A 21 5.42 9.99 -11.47
C GLY A 21 4.57 11.05 -10.75
N LYS A 22 3.25 11.09 -10.95
CA LYS A 22 2.36 12.00 -10.22
C LYS A 22 1.97 11.41 -8.87
N HIS A 23 2.09 12.21 -7.81
CA HIS A 23 1.64 11.83 -6.47
C HIS A 23 0.15 11.51 -6.43
N ILE A 24 -0.20 10.39 -5.78
CA ILE A 24 -1.58 9.94 -5.56
C ILE A 24 -1.93 9.97 -4.07
N ALA A 25 -1.10 9.36 -3.23
CA ALA A 25 -1.31 9.29 -1.79
C ALA A 25 -0.01 8.96 -1.06
N TYR A 26 0.01 9.20 0.25
CA TYR A 26 0.94 8.50 1.13
C TYR A 26 0.34 7.15 1.54
N THR A 27 1.16 6.28 2.10
CA THR A 27 0.74 4.98 2.64
C THR A 27 1.35 4.71 4.01
N ILE A 28 0.64 3.91 4.81
CA ILE A 28 1.10 3.33 6.06
C ILE A 28 0.97 1.81 5.99
N GLU A 29 1.95 1.10 6.55
CA GLU A 29 1.99 -0.36 6.65
C GLU A 29 2.64 -0.79 7.98
N LEU A 30 2.51 -2.07 8.31
CA LEU A 30 3.27 -2.69 9.41
C LEU A 30 4.79 -2.71 9.09
N PRO A 31 5.68 -2.80 10.09
CA PRO A 31 7.11 -2.93 9.86
C PRO A 31 7.45 -4.22 9.09
N TRP A 32 8.63 -4.28 8.49
CA TRP A 32 9.12 -5.54 7.92
C TRP A 32 9.50 -6.53 9.02
N ARG A 33 8.92 -7.72 8.97
CA ARG A 33 9.19 -8.84 9.88
C ARG A 33 9.30 -10.13 9.07
N GLU A 34 10.18 -10.12 8.07
CA GLU A 34 10.50 -11.31 7.25
C GLU A 34 9.26 -11.94 6.58
N ASN A 35 8.35 -11.10 6.09
CA ASN A 35 7.09 -11.53 5.49
C ASN A 35 6.19 -12.39 6.41
N LYS A 36 6.37 -12.32 7.75
CA LYS A 36 5.53 -13.05 8.72
C LYS A 36 4.07 -12.59 8.61
N LYS A 37 3.16 -13.57 8.59
CA LYS A 37 1.72 -13.33 8.41
C LYS A 37 1.19 -12.42 9.53
N ARG A 38 0.33 -11.47 9.16
CA ARG A 38 -0.40 -10.56 10.08
C ARG A 38 0.44 -9.54 10.86
N ILE A 39 1.77 -9.64 10.84
CA ILE A 39 2.67 -8.74 11.59
C ILE A 39 3.72 -8.03 10.73
N SER A 40 3.79 -8.36 9.43
CA SER A 40 4.77 -7.80 8.48
C SER A 40 4.08 -7.11 7.31
N CYS A 41 4.67 -6.05 6.77
CA CYS A 41 4.44 -5.68 5.38
C CYS A 41 4.95 -6.78 4.42
N ILE A 42 4.45 -6.76 3.17
CA ILE A 42 4.83 -7.74 2.15
C ILE A 42 6.19 -7.41 1.51
N PRO A 43 6.87 -8.36 0.85
CA PRO A 43 8.15 -8.10 0.20
C PRO A 43 8.03 -7.01 -0.87
N GLU A 44 9.13 -6.33 -1.14
CA GLU A 44 9.25 -5.51 -2.35
C GLU A 44 9.12 -6.39 -3.60
N GLY A 45 8.71 -5.79 -4.72
CA GLY A 45 8.42 -6.53 -5.95
C GLY A 45 7.29 -5.91 -6.75
N THR A 46 6.96 -6.56 -7.87
CA THR A 46 5.85 -6.13 -8.73
C THR A 46 4.67 -7.09 -8.58
N TYR A 47 3.49 -6.54 -8.27
CA TYR A 47 2.28 -7.32 -8.03
C TYR A 47 1.16 -6.87 -8.96
N ILE A 48 0.29 -7.80 -9.35
CA ILE A 48 -0.93 -7.48 -10.07
C ILE A 48 -1.96 -6.97 -9.07
N LEU A 49 -2.56 -5.81 -9.38
CA LEU A 49 -3.69 -5.27 -8.66
C LEU A 49 -5.00 -5.65 -9.34
N ARG A 50 -5.93 -6.16 -8.54
CA ARG A 50 -7.31 -6.41 -8.96
C ARG A 50 -8.27 -5.59 -8.12
N LYS A 51 -9.08 -4.75 -8.78
CA LYS A 51 -10.19 -4.02 -8.15
C LYS A 51 -11.27 -5.03 -7.71
N ARG A 52 -11.75 -4.91 -6.48
CA ARG A 52 -12.82 -5.74 -5.90
C ARG A 52 -13.73 -4.91 -5.01
N TYR A 53 -14.92 -5.43 -4.74
CA TYR A 53 -15.87 -4.87 -3.80
C TYR A 53 -15.97 -5.74 -2.55
N SER A 54 -16.19 -5.11 -1.39
CA SER A 54 -16.69 -5.79 -0.18
C SER A 54 -17.59 -4.84 0.60
N GLU A 55 -18.46 -5.37 1.46
CA GLU A 55 -19.34 -4.52 2.26
C GLU A 55 -18.55 -3.60 3.22
N LYS A 56 -17.47 -4.14 3.82
CA LYS A 56 -16.62 -3.44 4.79
C LYS A 56 -15.79 -2.31 4.18
N PHE A 57 -15.14 -2.57 3.04
CA PHE A 57 -14.17 -1.63 2.44
C PHE A 57 -14.67 -1.00 1.15
N LYS A 58 -15.88 -1.35 0.69
CA LYS A 58 -16.44 -0.91 -0.60
C LYS A 58 -15.47 -1.24 -1.74
N TRP A 59 -15.27 -0.34 -2.70
CA TRP A 59 -14.30 -0.53 -3.76
C TRP A 59 -12.87 -0.37 -3.24
N HIS A 60 -12.08 -1.43 -3.41
CA HIS A 60 -10.69 -1.49 -2.96
C HIS A 60 -9.89 -2.44 -3.86
N PHE A 61 -8.61 -2.65 -3.56
CA PHE A 61 -7.73 -3.49 -4.37
C PHE A 61 -7.17 -4.66 -3.58
N VAL A 62 -6.92 -5.77 -4.28
CA VAL A 62 -6.14 -6.91 -3.79
C VAL A 62 -4.89 -7.06 -4.63
N LEU A 63 -3.75 -7.32 -3.97
CA LEU A 63 -2.51 -7.72 -4.61
C LEU A 63 -2.56 -9.24 -4.82
N LEU A 64 -2.36 -9.68 -6.05
CA LEU A 64 -2.32 -11.09 -6.42
C LEU A 64 -0.88 -11.63 -6.33
N ASP A 65 -0.77 -12.94 -6.14
CA ASP A 65 0.48 -13.71 -6.20
C ASP A 65 1.58 -13.20 -5.26
N VAL A 66 1.20 -12.70 -4.08
CA VAL A 66 2.16 -12.32 -3.05
C VAL A 66 2.81 -13.59 -2.47
N PRO A 67 4.14 -13.73 -2.47
CA PRO A 67 4.81 -14.94 -1.98
C PRO A 67 4.40 -15.30 -0.55
N ASN A 68 3.93 -16.53 -0.35
CA ASN A 68 3.52 -17.09 0.95
C ASN A 68 2.41 -16.29 1.68
N ARG A 69 1.70 -15.40 0.98
CA ARG A 69 0.65 -14.54 1.54
C ARG A 69 -0.56 -14.52 0.62
N SER A 70 -1.71 -14.30 1.22
CA SER A 70 -2.97 -14.07 0.51
C SER A 70 -3.76 -13.02 1.25
N GLY A 71 -4.78 -12.46 0.59
CA GLY A 71 -5.63 -11.43 1.19
C GLY A 71 -4.90 -10.12 1.49
N ILE A 72 -3.85 -9.80 0.75
CA ILE A 72 -3.14 -8.53 0.87
C ILE A 72 -3.91 -7.48 0.09
N LEU A 73 -4.41 -6.47 0.79
CA LEU A 73 -5.29 -5.46 0.23
C LEU A 73 -4.63 -4.08 0.23
N ILE A 74 -5.08 -3.22 -0.67
CA ILE A 74 -5.01 -1.76 -0.49
C ILE A 74 -6.39 -1.31 -0.02
N HIS A 75 -6.51 -0.94 1.27
CA HIS A 75 -7.80 -0.59 1.88
C HIS A 75 -7.67 0.58 2.86
N PRO A 76 -8.77 1.26 3.23
CA PRO A 76 -8.70 2.36 4.17
C PRO A 76 -8.34 1.85 5.58
N ALA A 77 -7.36 2.51 6.19
CA ALA A 77 -7.02 2.44 7.62
C ALA A 77 -6.24 3.70 7.98
N ASN A 78 -6.28 4.11 9.25
CA ASN A 78 -5.59 5.30 9.75
C ASN A 78 -4.54 4.95 10.82
N ASP A 79 -4.58 3.75 11.39
CA ASP A 79 -3.60 3.21 12.34
C ASP A 79 -3.15 1.81 11.90
N ALA A 80 -1.89 1.70 11.46
CA ALA A 80 -1.33 0.48 10.91
C ALA A 80 -1.35 -0.69 11.92
N GLN A 81 -1.01 -0.41 13.18
CA GLN A 81 -0.88 -1.44 14.22
C GLN A 81 -2.25 -1.99 14.65
N LYS A 82 -3.30 -1.16 14.59
CA LYS A 82 -4.65 -1.56 15.02
C LYS A 82 -5.47 -2.17 13.89
N GLU A 83 -5.27 -1.71 12.66
CA GLU A 83 -6.20 -1.99 11.56
C GLU A 83 -5.59 -2.86 10.45
N LEU A 84 -4.27 -3.00 10.38
CA LEU A 84 -3.60 -3.77 9.33
C LEU A 84 -3.08 -5.11 9.83
N GLN A 85 -3.06 -6.07 8.91
CA GLN A 85 -2.50 -7.41 9.11
C GLN A 85 -1.57 -7.78 7.95
N GLY A 86 -0.77 -6.80 7.52
CA GLY A 86 0.12 -6.85 6.36
C GLY A 86 -0.45 -6.25 5.07
N CYS A 87 -1.60 -5.59 5.14
CA CYS A 87 -2.15 -4.79 4.05
C CYS A 87 -1.44 -3.43 3.92
N ILE A 88 -1.77 -2.70 2.86
CA ILE A 88 -1.29 -1.34 2.59
C ILE A 88 -2.48 -0.38 2.77
N ALA A 89 -2.31 0.69 3.53
CA ALA A 89 -3.35 1.70 3.68
C ALA A 89 -2.95 3.05 3.08
N PRO A 90 -3.67 3.56 2.06
CA PRO A 90 -3.44 4.90 1.56
C PRO A 90 -4.02 5.94 2.54
N VAL A 91 -3.32 7.05 2.70
CA VAL A 91 -3.71 8.19 3.56
C VAL A 91 -3.35 9.50 2.86
N THR A 92 -4.12 10.55 3.08
CA THR A 92 -3.84 11.87 2.48
C THR A 92 -2.70 12.59 3.19
N LYS A 93 -2.57 12.38 4.50
CA LYS A 93 -1.52 12.97 5.32
C LYS A 93 -1.04 11.98 6.36
N ILE A 94 0.27 11.97 6.59
CA ILE A 94 0.89 11.23 7.69
C ILE A 94 0.86 12.07 8.95
N THR A 95 0.47 11.45 10.07
CA THR A 95 0.38 12.10 11.39
C THR A 95 1.32 11.49 12.44
N GLY A 96 1.96 10.35 12.12
CA GLY A 96 2.96 9.71 12.97
C GLY A 96 3.49 8.41 12.34
N GLU A 97 4.39 7.71 13.03
CA GLU A 97 4.80 6.37 12.59
C GLU A 97 3.59 5.43 12.57
N GLY A 98 3.34 4.83 11.40
CA GLY A 98 2.20 3.95 11.19
C GLY A 98 0.83 4.62 11.34
N LYS A 99 0.75 5.97 11.33
CA LYS A 99 -0.50 6.72 11.51
C LYS A 99 -0.71 7.76 10.43
N GLY A 100 -1.94 7.85 9.95
CA GLY A 100 -2.34 8.85 8.97
C GLY A 100 -3.82 9.17 9.05
N ILE A 101 -4.29 10.07 8.20
CA ILE A 101 -5.68 10.52 8.17
C ILE A 101 -6.25 10.53 6.76
N LEU A 102 -7.59 10.55 6.69
CA LEU A 102 -8.37 10.64 5.46
C LEU A 102 -8.14 9.47 4.50
N SER A 103 -7.93 8.26 5.02
CA SER A 103 -7.65 7.07 4.20
C SER A 103 -8.71 6.73 3.16
N ARG A 104 -9.99 6.95 3.46
CA ARG A 104 -11.09 6.76 2.48
C ARG A 104 -10.97 7.74 1.31
N LYS A 105 -10.62 9.00 1.57
CA LYS A 105 -10.39 10.00 0.53
C LYS A 105 -9.19 9.61 -0.33
N ALA A 106 -8.09 9.17 0.30
CA ALA A 106 -6.91 8.71 -0.42
C ALA A 106 -7.20 7.48 -1.30
N LEU A 107 -7.99 6.52 -0.81
CA LEU A 107 -8.41 5.37 -1.61
C LEU A 107 -9.31 5.76 -2.78
N GLN A 108 -10.21 6.75 -2.58
CA GLN A 108 -11.04 7.26 -3.66
C GLN A 108 -10.18 7.89 -4.77
N VAL A 109 -9.22 8.75 -4.40
CA VAL A 109 -8.27 9.35 -5.36
C VAL A 109 -7.49 8.28 -6.12
N LEU A 110 -7.01 7.24 -5.44
CA LEU A 110 -6.34 6.11 -6.11
C LEU A 110 -7.29 5.38 -7.07
N THR A 111 -8.53 5.13 -6.65
CA THR A 111 -9.52 4.43 -7.48
C THR A 111 -9.85 5.21 -8.75
N ASP A 112 -10.08 6.52 -8.61
CA ASP A 112 -10.40 7.41 -9.74
C ASP A 112 -9.21 7.52 -10.70
N ALA A 113 -7.98 7.63 -10.17
CA ALA A 113 -6.77 7.69 -10.97
C ALA A 113 -6.50 6.40 -11.77
N LEU A 114 -6.95 5.26 -11.27
CA LEU A 114 -6.78 3.96 -11.92
C LEU A 114 -7.93 3.59 -12.86
N GLU A 115 -9.07 4.28 -12.81
CA GLU A 115 -10.25 3.96 -13.64
C GLU A 115 -9.95 3.97 -15.16
N PRO A 116 -9.19 4.95 -15.71
CA PRO A 116 -8.84 4.94 -17.14
C PRO A 116 -7.99 3.74 -17.57
N TYR A 117 -7.35 3.04 -16.63
CA TYR A 117 -6.49 1.89 -16.88
C TYR A 117 -7.21 0.55 -16.70
N ARG A 118 -8.52 0.57 -16.43
CA ARG A 118 -9.31 -0.63 -16.18
C ARG A 118 -9.44 -1.53 -17.41
N THR A 119 -9.52 -0.95 -18.61
CA THR A 119 -9.74 -1.67 -19.87
C THR A 119 -8.45 -2.01 -20.62
N SER A 120 -7.33 -1.35 -20.27
CA SER A 120 -6.05 -1.47 -20.99
C SER A 120 -5.18 -2.65 -20.55
N GLY A 121 -5.65 -3.46 -19.60
CA GLY A 121 -4.97 -4.68 -19.14
C GLY A 121 -4.90 -4.78 -17.61
N GLN A 122 -4.01 -5.65 -17.12
CA GLN A 122 -3.77 -5.80 -15.69
C GLN A 122 -2.98 -4.61 -15.14
N ILE A 123 -3.56 -3.90 -14.16
CA ILE A 123 -2.85 -2.86 -13.42
C ILE A 123 -1.80 -3.54 -12.55
N LYS A 124 -0.54 -3.11 -12.64
CA LYS A 124 0.56 -3.57 -11.79
C LYS A 124 1.02 -2.46 -10.85
N ILE A 125 1.38 -2.83 -9.63
CA ILE A 125 2.07 -1.97 -8.66
C ILE A 125 3.51 -2.45 -8.52
N CYS A 126 4.47 -1.54 -8.68
CA CYS A 126 5.87 -1.78 -8.34
C CYS A 126 6.13 -1.23 -6.94
N ILE A 127 6.56 -2.08 -6.02
CA ILE A 127 6.90 -1.73 -4.64
C ILE A 127 8.42 -1.81 -4.49
N THR A 128 9.04 -0.70 -4.10
CA THR A 128 10.50 -0.57 -3.93
C THR A 128 10.81 0.33 -2.75
N SER A 129 11.98 0.17 -2.12
CA SER A 129 12.53 1.17 -1.20
C SER A 129 13.16 2.33 -1.96
N ASN A 130 13.29 3.48 -1.29
CA ASN A 130 14.20 4.53 -1.73
C ASN A 130 15.62 4.07 -1.37
N THR A 131 16.46 3.74 -2.36
CA THR A 131 17.84 3.25 -2.15
C THR A 131 18.82 4.33 -1.65
N SER A 132 18.31 5.41 -1.09
CA SER A 132 19.10 6.51 -0.55
C SER A 132 19.01 6.51 0.97
N GLU A 133 19.51 5.47 1.63
CA GLU A 133 20.07 5.51 2.99
C GLU A 133 20.49 4.09 3.41
N ASN A 134 21.80 3.89 3.55
CA ASN A 134 22.39 2.75 4.23
C ASN A 134 21.82 2.63 5.64
N GLY A 135 21.10 1.55 5.91
CA GLY A 135 20.55 1.29 7.23
C GLY A 135 19.95 -0.11 7.38
N LYS A 136 20.53 -1.13 6.75
CA LYS A 136 20.40 -2.49 7.29
C LYS A 136 21.35 -2.57 8.49
N GLN A 137 20.81 -2.32 9.68
CA GLN A 137 21.31 -2.94 10.90
C GLN A 137 20.40 -4.14 11.20
#